data_AF-A0A1H2XF17-F1
#
_entry.id   AF-A0A1H2XF17-F1
#
_cell.length_a   1.000
_cell.length_b   1.000
_cell.length_c   1.000
_cell.angle_alpha   90.00
_cell.angle_beta   90.00
_cell.angle_gamma   90.00
#
_symmetry.space_group_name_H-M   'P 1'
#
loop_
_entity.id
_entity.type
_entity.pdbx_description
1 polymer ?
#
loop_
_entity_poly.entity_id
_entity_poly.type
_entity_poly.pdbx_seq_one_letter_code
_entity_poly.pdbx_strand_id
1 'polypeptide(L)'
;MTASPPGHRAESVPSGQTDEAVLAAGEASAAAGADSTVGGPDTVSPTPGQAVSSTNRLGTSSGGTPPHPAALAPPRAPTTASPPGPDTPAPTRSAAPAPARAAQEPTPQPGAANPLGTAAVASLSDTGGSPPRPPRRTGRGGPPATGAPLTPPPTPPAARWSARGAVLLGVFGLLLLIGGFGGWAVFSRIAGAVVAPGQVEVEQHRQVVQHPEGGVVEQIAVREGQTVAAGDLLIRLDGTLLRTELAIVEGQYFEVLARRGRLEAERVDQPEITFPTELTELAPSRPDLQAMIDGQTSLFRSRLDTLHQSTEQLDAQAEQVGQQIEGIDAQTVALDQQRVLIGRELKDAQSLLDKGLAQAPRVLALEREAARLDGQLGELKAGRAQGQTQITEIGISKLRLAATRREQAETELRDLGYRELELAERRRGLTEQIARLDIRAPVSGIIHQLQVTTPRSVIRPAEPVMYLIPQDRPLVIAARIAPINVDEVHVGQQVVLRFSAFSSRTTPEIDGTLARVSADAVVDEASRMQFYRAEVTLPQSERDKLGDLALIPGMPVEVYIQTGERSPLAYLVKPLSDYFVRAFREQ
;
A
#
# COMPACT_ATOMS: atom_id res chain seq x y z
N MET A 1 -47.45 39.04 40.17
CA MET A 1 -46.51 39.80 39.31
C MET A 1 -45.15 39.14 39.48
N THR A 2 -44.71 38.27 38.56
CA THR A 2 -44.06 38.57 37.25
C THR A 2 -42.66 39.17 37.42
N ALA A 3 -41.57 38.62 36.86
CA ALA A 3 -41.38 37.40 36.06
C ALA A 3 -39.90 36.89 36.19
N SER A 4 -39.47 35.95 35.32
CA SER A 4 -38.19 35.21 35.37
C SER A 4 -37.70 34.95 33.92
N PRO A 5 -36.49 34.41 33.63
CA PRO A 5 -35.10 34.71 34.03
C PRO A 5 -34.31 35.13 32.74
N PRO A 6 -33.09 34.64 32.34
CA PRO A 6 -31.88 34.13 33.02
C PRO A 6 -30.55 34.81 32.58
N GLY A 7 -29.39 34.33 33.06
CA GLY A 7 -28.05 34.75 32.59
C GLY A 7 -26.91 33.80 33.02
N HIS A 8 -25.91 33.60 32.13
CA HIS A 8 -24.84 32.58 32.23
C HIS A 8 -23.83 32.73 33.38
N ARG A 9 -23.13 31.61 33.68
CA ARG A 9 -21.77 31.59 34.26
C ARG A 9 -20.96 30.44 33.65
N ALA A 10 -19.63 30.57 33.63
CA ALA A 10 -18.68 29.60 33.09
C ALA A 10 -17.35 29.63 33.87
N GLU A 11 -16.47 28.66 33.57
CA GLU A 11 -15.05 28.54 33.95
C GLU A 11 -14.67 28.43 35.44
N SER A 12 -14.05 27.30 35.80
CA SER A 12 -12.72 27.27 36.41
C SER A 12 -12.15 25.84 36.43
N VAL A 13 -10.88 25.68 36.05
CA VAL A 13 -10.10 24.42 36.16
C VAL A 13 -9.05 24.58 37.25
N PRO A 14 -8.69 23.51 37.99
CA PRO A 14 -7.27 23.26 38.22
C PRO A 14 -6.87 21.79 38.06
N SER A 15 -5.62 21.59 37.64
CA SER A 15 -4.96 20.28 37.54
C SER A 15 -4.41 19.80 38.89
N GLY A 16 -4.25 18.49 39.07
CA GLY A 16 -3.52 17.89 40.21
C GLY A 16 -2.43 16.93 39.74
N GLN A 17 -1.25 16.97 40.37
CA GLN A 17 -0.10 16.11 40.07
C GLN A 17 0.74 15.88 41.33
N THR A 18 0.56 14.71 41.96
CA THR A 18 1.29 14.08 43.09
C THR A 18 0.68 12.67 43.27
N ASP A 19 1.35 11.60 43.69
CA ASP A 19 2.73 11.48 44.18
C ASP A 19 3.32 10.05 44.03
N GLU A 20 4.52 9.85 44.59
CA GLU A 20 5.21 8.58 44.94
C GLU A 20 4.32 7.34 45.22
N ALA A 21 4.56 6.12 44.71
CA ALA A 21 5.70 5.16 44.79
C ALA A 21 5.46 4.02 45.84
N VAL A 22 6.53 3.30 46.24
CA VAL A 22 6.65 2.34 47.39
C VAL A 22 6.25 0.84 47.16
N LEU A 23 7.28 -0.04 47.29
CA LEU A 23 7.34 -1.49 47.65
C LEU A 23 6.42 -2.52 46.92
N ALA A 24 6.82 -3.73 46.46
CA ALA A 24 7.91 -4.71 46.74
C ALA A 24 7.55 -5.87 47.71
N ALA A 25 8.13 -7.06 47.43
CA ALA A 25 7.90 -8.40 48.03
C ALA A 25 6.55 -9.09 47.72
N GLY A 26 6.44 -10.44 47.64
CA GLY A 26 7.50 -11.46 47.69
C GLY A 26 7.01 -12.93 47.59
N GLU A 27 7.96 -13.82 47.25
CA GLU A 27 8.09 -15.26 47.60
C GLU A 27 6.92 -16.28 47.41
N ALA A 28 7.10 -17.20 46.44
CA ALA A 28 6.84 -18.65 46.53
C ALA A 28 7.49 -19.37 45.31
N SER A 29 8.26 -20.47 45.31
CA SER A 29 8.71 -21.50 46.27
C SER A 29 8.18 -22.94 46.04
N ALA A 30 8.84 -23.64 45.10
CA ALA A 30 9.32 -25.04 45.19
C ALA A 30 8.38 -26.28 45.10
N ALA A 31 9.04 -27.44 44.82
CA ALA A 31 8.57 -28.84 44.68
C ALA A 31 7.63 -29.16 43.49
N ALA A 32 7.86 -30.15 42.59
CA ALA A 32 8.32 -31.56 42.65
C ALA A 32 7.22 -32.56 43.07
N GLY A 33 7.09 -33.78 42.50
CA GLY A 33 7.80 -34.44 41.38
C GLY A 33 7.42 -35.94 41.27
N ALA A 34 8.01 -36.68 40.30
CA ALA A 34 7.90 -38.15 40.08
C ALA A 34 6.52 -38.74 39.65
N ASP A 35 6.36 -39.98 39.15
CA ASP A 35 7.14 -40.84 38.22
C ASP A 35 6.29 -42.10 37.81
N SER A 36 6.78 -42.94 36.88
CA SER A 36 6.52 -44.41 36.73
C SER A 36 5.21 -44.95 36.10
N THR A 37 5.19 -44.98 34.75
CA THR A 37 5.15 -46.16 33.83
C THR A 37 4.39 -47.48 34.13
N VAL A 38 3.88 -48.10 33.03
CA VAL A 38 3.51 -49.54 32.77
C VAL A 38 2.07 -50.01 33.07
N GLY A 39 1.43 -50.69 32.10
CA GLY A 39 0.38 -51.70 32.38
C GLY A 39 -0.72 -51.94 31.32
N GLY A 40 -0.58 -53.03 30.53
CA GLY A 40 -1.67 -53.76 29.86
C GLY A 40 -1.39 -55.28 29.95
N PRO A 41 -2.17 -56.21 29.34
CA PRO A 41 -3.20 -56.02 28.30
C PRO A 41 -4.47 -56.93 28.49
N ASP A 42 -5.12 -57.27 27.37
CA ASP A 42 -5.99 -58.45 27.08
C ASP A 42 -7.48 -58.54 27.48
N THR A 43 -8.31 -58.38 26.44
CA THR A 43 -9.50 -59.16 26.00
C THR A 43 -10.32 -60.04 26.97
N VAL A 44 -11.66 -59.98 26.84
CA VAL A 44 -12.53 -61.10 26.38
C VAL A 44 -14.00 -60.65 26.20
N SER A 45 -14.71 -61.19 25.20
CA SER A 45 -16.16 -60.99 24.97
C SER A 45 -16.98 -62.19 25.47
N PRO A 46 -18.29 -62.03 25.75
CA PRO A 46 -19.22 -62.89 25.00
C PRO A 46 -20.59 -62.27 24.63
N THR A 47 -21.25 -62.94 23.69
CA THR A 47 -22.60 -62.70 23.12
C THR A 47 -23.74 -63.18 24.05
N PRO A 48 -24.94 -62.56 24.00
CA PRO A 48 -26.21 -63.18 24.39
C PRO A 48 -27.08 -63.59 23.18
N GLY A 49 -27.77 -64.74 23.28
CA GLY A 49 -28.62 -65.30 22.22
C GLY A 49 -30.13 -65.03 22.39
N GLN A 50 -30.94 -65.50 21.42
CA GLN A 50 -32.40 -65.36 21.40
C GLN A 50 -33.11 -66.52 22.14
N ALA A 51 -34.24 -66.25 22.83
CA ALA A 51 -35.35 -67.22 22.99
C ALA A 51 -36.70 -66.59 23.41
N VAL A 52 -37.60 -66.55 22.43
CA VAL A 52 -39.08 -66.45 22.39
C VAL A 52 -39.92 -66.91 23.61
N SER A 53 -41.06 -66.22 23.90
CA SER A 53 -42.45 -66.79 24.01
C SER A 53 -43.33 -66.34 25.21
N SER A 54 -44.59 -65.98 24.88
CA SER A 54 -45.85 -66.25 25.64
C SER A 54 -46.20 -65.51 26.95
N THR A 55 -47.49 -65.26 27.31
CA THR A 55 -48.78 -65.30 26.57
C THR A 55 -49.95 -64.69 27.40
N ASN A 56 -50.80 -63.83 26.79
CA ASN A 56 -52.20 -63.44 27.20
C ASN A 56 -52.42 -62.71 28.58
N ARG A 57 -53.57 -62.06 28.90
CA ARG A 57 -54.89 -61.86 28.22
C ARG A 57 -55.67 -60.63 28.76
N LEU A 58 -56.65 -60.14 27.97
CA LEU A 58 -57.82 -59.28 28.35
C LEU A 58 -57.49 -57.85 28.87
N GLY A 59 -58.24 -56.78 28.55
CA GLY A 59 -59.46 -56.58 27.74
C GLY A 59 -60.26 -55.34 28.26
N THR A 60 -61.17 -54.67 27.54
CA THR A 60 -61.72 -54.72 26.16
C THR A 60 -62.31 -53.32 25.77
N SER A 61 -62.92 -53.17 24.57
CA SER A 61 -63.79 -52.04 24.14
C SER A 61 -63.12 -50.66 23.86
N SER A 62 -63.47 -49.84 22.84
CA SER A 62 -64.18 -49.98 21.55
C SER A 62 -64.08 -48.59 20.83
N GLY A 63 -64.15 -48.38 19.50
CA GLY A 63 -64.25 -49.29 18.35
C GLY A 63 -65.20 -48.72 17.27
N GLY A 64 -64.70 -48.47 16.04
CA GLY A 64 -65.47 -47.92 14.91
C GLY A 64 -64.68 -47.90 13.59
N THR A 65 -65.31 -48.29 12.47
CA THR A 65 -64.63 -48.65 11.20
C THR A 65 -65.60 -48.53 9.99
N PRO A 66 -65.17 -48.73 8.71
CA PRO A 66 -64.78 -47.72 7.71
C PRO A 66 -65.87 -47.50 6.62
N PRO A 67 -65.59 -47.07 5.35
CA PRO A 67 -64.94 -47.95 4.35
C PRO A 67 -63.95 -47.30 3.35
N HIS A 68 -63.10 -48.17 2.77
CA HIS A 68 -62.33 -48.01 1.51
C HIS A 68 -63.23 -48.36 0.28
N PRO A 69 -62.79 -48.54 -1.00
CA PRO A 69 -61.42 -48.60 -1.59
C PRO A 69 -61.22 -47.83 -2.93
N ALA A 70 -59.99 -47.86 -3.47
CA ALA A 70 -59.68 -48.02 -4.92
C ALA A 70 -58.16 -48.21 -5.13
N ALA A 71 -57.72 -48.85 -6.23
CA ALA A 71 -56.30 -49.04 -6.59
C ALA A 71 -56.11 -49.21 -8.11
N LEU A 72 -54.94 -48.83 -8.67
CA LEU A 72 -54.46 -49.29 -9.98
C LEU A 72 -52.96 -48.99 -10.23
N ALA A 73 -52.34 -49.76 -11.13
CA ALA A 73 -50.99 -49.60 -11.72
C ALA A 73 -50.86 -50.55 -12.94
N PRO A 74 -49.73 -50.61 -13.67
CA PRO A 74 -48.89 -49.59 -14.33
C PRO A 74 -49.10 -49.62 -15.88
N PRO A 75 -48.27 -49.00 -16.77
CA PRO A 75 -47.09 -49.73 -17.32
C PRO A 75 -45.91 -48.93 -17.98
N ARG A 76 -44.69 -49.53 -17.93
CA ARG A 76 -43.57 -49.54 -18.93
C ARG A 76 -42.87 -48.23 -19.41
N ALA A 77 -41.59 -48.39 -19.81
CA ALA A 77 -40.69 -47.40 -20.45
C ALA A 77 -40.42 -47.79 -21.94
N PRO A 78 -39.58 -47.08 -22.76
CA PRO A 78 -38.11 -47.19 -22.64
C PRO A 78 -37.22 -46.03 -23.19
N THR A 79 -35.89 -46.19 -23.02
CA THR A 79 -34.74 -45.67 -23.81
C THR A 79 -34.49 -44.16 -24.00
N THR A 80 -33.50 -43.63 -23.26
CA THR A 80 -32.36 -42.75 -23.68
C THR A 80 -31.57 -42.32 -22.41
N ALA A 81 -30.28 -41.95 -22.40
CA ALA A 81 -29.14 -42.04 -23.33
C ALA A 81 -27.82 -42.14 -22.50
N SER A 82 -26.63 -41.91 -23.10
CA SER A 82 -25.30 -42.06 -22.43
C SER A 82 -24.38 -40.81 -22.64
N PRO A 83 -23.04 -40.79 -22.37
CA PRO A 83 -22.42 -39.83 -21.42
C PRO A 83 -21.19 -39.11 -22.07
N PRO A 84 -20.07 -38.79 -21.40
CA PRO A 84 -19.80 -38.35 -20.02
C PRO A 84 -19.21 -36.90 -19.97
N GLY A 85 -18.86 -36.41 -18.78
CA GLY A 85 -18.06 -35.17 -18.61
C GLY A 85 -16.54 -35.43 -18.50
N PRO A 86 -15.68 -34.41 -18.66
CA PRO A 86 -14.23 -34.49 -18.46
C PRO A 86 -13.76 -34.04 -17.07
N ASP A 87 -12.57 -34.49 -16.67
CA ASP A 87 -12.00 -34.28 -15.33
C ASP A 87 -11.42 -32.87 -15.06
N THR A 88 -11.24 -32.58 -13.77
CA THR A 88 -10.50 -31.42 -13.24
C THR A 88 -9.07 -31.82 -12.84
N PRO A 89 -8.05 -31.01 -13.15
CA PRO A 89 -6.81 -30.96 -12.39
C PRO A 89 -6.65 -29.63 -11.63
N ALA A 90 -6.24 -29.70 -10.37
CA ALA A 90 -5.89 -28.54 -9.55
C ALA A 90 -4.48 -27.99 -9.91
N PRO A 91 -4.20 -26.69 -9.70
CA PRO A 91 -2.94 -26.07 -10.14
C PRO A 91 -1.77 -26.34 -9.17
N THR A 92 -0.53 -26.20 -9.65
CA THR A 92 0.67 -26.12 -8.80
C THR A 92 1.75 -25.23 -9.42
N ARG A 93 2.11 -24.17 -8.66
CA ARG A 93 3.31 -23.31 -8.77
C ARG A 93 3.53 -22.49 -10.06
N SER A 94 3.40 -21.18 -9.89
CA SER A 94 3.99 -20.15 -10.75
C SER A 94 5.47 -19.92 -10.43
N ALA A 95 6.28 -19.60 -11.44
CA ALA A 95 7.58 -18.93 -11.31
C ALA A 95 7.78 -18.02 -12.54
N ALA A 96 8.33 -16.82 -12.33
CA ALA A 96 8.29 -15.72 -13.30
C ALA A 96 9.33 -15.83 -14.44
N PRO A 97 9.13 -15.08 -15.54
CA PRO A 97 10.19 -14.65 -16.44
C PRO A 97 10.51 -13.14 -16.31
N ALA A 98 11.80 -12.79 -16.42
CA ALA A 98 12.29 -11.44 -16.70
C ALA A 98 13.41 -11.51 -17.76
N PRO A 99 13.59 -10.51 -18.65
CA PRO A 99 14.48 -10.63 -19.82
C PRO A 99 15.82 -9.87 -19.69
N ALA A 100 16.89 -10.37 -20.37
CA ALA A 100 17.73 -9.64 -21.35
C ALA A 100 19.22 -10.09 -21.48
N ARG A 101 19.69 -10.12 -22.75
CA ARG A 101 21.06 -9.84 -23.28
C ARG A 101 22.35 -10.46 -22.67
N ALA A 102 22.97 -11.36 -23.45
CA ALA A 102 24.38 -11.36 -23.90
C ALA A 102 24.45 -12.27 -25.16
N ALA A 103 25.14 -12.05 -26.30
CA ALA A 103 26.36 -11.35 -26.72
C ALA A 103 27.63 -12.23 -26.78
N GLN A 104 28.09 -12.63 -27.99
CA GLN A 104 29.51 -12.74 -28.40
C GLN A 104 29.75 -13.21 -29.87
N GLU A 105 30.72 -12.56 -30.54
CA GLU A 105 31.65 -13.04 -31.62
C GLU A 105 31.11 -13.58 -32.99
N PRO A 106 31.82 -13.33 -34.14
CA PRO A 106 33.14 -13.90 -34.47
C PRO A 106 34.19 -12.93 -35.09
N THR A 107 35.37 -13.49 -35.44
CA THR A 107 36.65 -12.82 -35.81
C THR A 107 36.97 -12.91 -37.35
N PRO A 108 38.18 -12.60 -37.94
CA PRO A 108 38.22 -11.65 -39.09
C PRO A 108 38.97 -12.06 -40.39
N GLN A 109 38.80 -11.22 -41.45
CA GLN A 109 39.74 -10.95 -42.58
C GLN A 109 40.13 -12.09 -43.57
N PRO A 110 40.86 -11.81 -44.69
CA PRO A 110 40.89 -10.63 -45.58
C PRO A 110 40.70 -10.97 -47.09
N GLY A 111 40.67 -10.00 -48.03
CA GLY A 111 40.43 -10.33 -49.46
C GLY A 111 40.58 -9.28 -50.59
N ALA A 112 41.74 -8.60 -50.71
CA ALA A 112 42.39 -8.13 -51.97
C ALA A 112 41.72 -7.20 -53.05
N ALA A 113 42.61 -6.53 -53.81
CA ALA A 113 42.46 -6.05 -55.22
C ALA A 113 41.82 -4.67 -55.57
N ASN A 114 42.68 -3.64 -55.44
CA ASN A 114 42.86 -2.42 -56.26
C ASN A 114 42.85 -2.65 -57.82
N PRO A 115 42.96 -1.63 -58.73
CA PRO A 115 42.91 -0.15 -58.59
C PRO A 115 42.25 0.65 -59.78
N LEU A 116 42.41 1.98 -59.77
CA LEU A 116 42.40 2.96 -60.91
C LEU A 116 41.06 3.40 -61.55
N GLY A 117 40.98 4.71 -61.86
CA GLY A 117 39.84 5.35 -62.56
C GLY A 117 39.92 6.89 -62.57
N THR A 118 40.71 7.46 -63.48
CA THR A 118 41.08 8.89 -63.46
C THR A 118 40.11 9.80 -64.23
N ALA A 119 39.69 10.90 -63.59
CA ALA A 119 39.50 12.28 -64.09
C ALA A 119 38.82 12.63 -65.44
N ALA A 120 38.25 13.84 -65.44
CA ALA A 120 37.91 14.72 -66.58
C ALA A 120 36.71 14.35 -67.47
N VAL A 121 35.62 15.12 -67.30
CA VAL A 121 34.57 15.35 -68.31
C VAL A 121 34.60 16.83 -68.67
N ALA A 122 34.35 17.17 -69.94
CA ALA A 122 34.64 18.50 -70.49
C ALA A 122 33.41 19.39 -70.72
N SER A 123 33.66 20.70 -70.71
CA SER A 123 32.89 21.74 -71.40
C SER A 123 33.94 22.72 -72.00
N LEU A 124 33.95 23.08 -73.28
CA LEU A 124 32.90 23.73 -74.08
C LEU A 124 32.45 25.06 -73.44
N SER A 125 32.56 26.23 -74.10
CA SER A 125 33.11 26.50 -75.44
C SER A 125 33.52 27.97 -75.63
N ASP A 126 34.58 28.17 -76.44
CA ASP A 126 34.79 29.20 -77.47
C ASP A 126 34.08 30.58 -77.38
N THR A 127 34.85 31.68 -77.50
CA THR A 127 34.65 32.75 -78.53
C THR A 127 35.85 33.72 -78.57
N GLY A 128 36.33 34.03 -79.77
CA GLY A 128 37.54 34.81 -80.14
C GLY A 128 37.78 36.25 -79.63
N GLY A 129 38.88 36.87 -80.09
CA GLY A 129 39.11 38.32 -79.95
C GLY A 129 40.58 38.80 -79.92
N SER A 130 41.00 39.61 -80.90
CA SER A 130 42.26 40.42 -80.91
C SER A 130 42.19 41.48 -82.03
N PRO A 131 43.02 42.57 -82.04
CA PRO A 131 43.99 43.05 -81.06
C PRO A 131 43.47 44.35 -80.35
N PRO A 132 43.89 45.65 -80.52
CA PRO A 132 45.03 46.32 -81.18
C PRO A 132 45.88 47.25 -80.25
N ARG A 133 46.45 48.33 -80.80
CA ARG A 133 47.15 49.55 -80.26
C ARG A 133 46.83 50.73 -81.24
N PRO A 134 47.36 51.98 -81.18
CA PRO A 134 48.32 52.66 -80.27
C PRO A 134 47.67 53.90 -79.56
N PRO A 135 47.83 55.22 -79.85
CA PRO A 135 49.01 56.08 -80.17
C PRO A 135 49.13 57.49 -79.46
N ARG A 136 50.37 57.93 -79.14
CA ARG A 136 50.99 59.30 -79.33
C ARG A 136 50.29 60.61 -78.81
N ARG A 137 50.95 61.76 -78.51
CA ARG A 137 52.37 62.25 -78.38
C ARG A 137 52.39 63.77 -77.98
N THR A 138 53.55 64.29 -77.53
CA THR A 138 53.95 65.73 -77.30
C THR A 138 53.50 66.33 -75.96
N GLY A 139 54.17 67.29 -75.28
CA GLY A 139 55.45 68.06 -75.42
C GLY A 139 55.71 68.81 -74.08
N ARG A 140 56.62 69.79 -73.85
CA ARG A 140 57.70 70.47 -74.61
C ARG A 140 58.58 71.32 -73.64
N GLY A 141 59.91 71.34 -73.80
CA GLY A 141 60.85 72.28 -73.11
C GLY A 141 61.37 71.80 -71.73
N GLY A 142 62.57 72.19 -71.27
CA GLY A 142 63.65 72.99 -71.88
C GLY A 142 65.03 72.77 -71.20
N PRO A 143 66.16 73.19 -71.82
CA PRO A 143 67.56 72.97 -71.36
C PRO A 143 68.10 74.20 -70.57
N PRO A 144 69.42 74.39 -70.25
CA PRO A 144 70.63 73.64 -70.65
C PRO A 144 71.77 73.48 -69.58
N ALA A 145 72.91 72.90 -70.01
CA ALA A 145 74.31 73.27 -69.67
C ALA A 145 74.83 73.21 -68.20
N THR A 146 76.12 73.10 -67.89
CA THR A 146 77.34 72.61 -68.58
C THR A 146 78.46 72.52 -67.51
N GLY A 147 79.41 71.58 -67.64
CA GLY A 147 80.74 71.72 -67.03
C GLY A 147 81.26 70.52 -66.24
N ALA A 148 82.41 69.98 -66.67
CA ALA A 148 83.32 69.25 -65.79
C ALA A 148 84.22 70.24 -65.00
N PRO A 149 85.00 69.79 -64.00
CA PRO A 149 86.41 69.55 -64.34
C PRO A 149 87.12 68.41 -63.58
N LEU A 150 87.98 67.71 -64.32
CA LEU A 150 89.38 67.38 -64.02
C LEU A 150 89.83 67.01 -62.57
N THR A 151 90.06 65.69 -62.37
CA THR A 151 91.17 65.07 -61.59
C THR A 151 91.27 65.20 -60.05
N PRO A 152 91.84 64.21 -59.32
CA PRO A 152 91.75 64.07 -57.86
C PRO A 152 93.02 64.47 -57.06
N PRO A 153 92.88 64.69 -55.74
CA PRO A 153 93.79 64.09 -54.75
C PRO A 153 93.01 63.48 -53.53
N PRO A 154 93.57 63.29 -52.31
CA PRO A 154 93.95 61.95 -51.81
C PRO A 154 93.13 61.43 -50.59
N THR A 155 93.38 60.17 -50.20
CA THR A 155 92.58 59.38 -49.24
C THR A 155 92.96 59.55 -47.75
N PRO A 156 91.98 59.75 -46.85
CA PRO A 156 92.08 59.50 -45.40
C PRO A 156 91.15 58.33 -44.91
N PRO A 157 91.24 57.88 -43.63
CA PRO A 157 90.83 56.52 -43.24
C PRO A 157 89.40 56.35 -42.66
N ALA A 158 89.01 55.09 -42.47
CA ALA A 158 87.67 54.67 -42.03
C ALA A 158 87.37 54.85 -40.53
N ALA A 159 86.13 55.22 -40.21
CA ALA A 159 85.56 55.23 -38.86
C ALA A 159 84.53 54.11 -38.67
N ARG A 160 84.48 53.49 -37.47
CA ARG A 160 83.56 52.39 -37.13
C ARG A 160 82.51 52.87 -36.12
N TRP A 161 81.23 52.81 -36.46
CA TRP A 161 80.14 53.03 -35.50
C TRP A 161 79.74 51.71 -34.81
N SER A 162 79.46 51.78 -33.50
CA SER A 162 79.14 50.62 -32.66
C SER A 162 77.63 50.44 -32.51
N ALA A 163 77.04 49.48 -33.23
CA ALA A 163 75.59 49.23 -33.24
C ALA A 163 75.00 48.65 -31.93
N ARG A 164 75.83 48.39 -30.90
CA ARG A 164 75.46 47.60 -29.71
C ARG A 164 74.25 48.14 -28.94
N GLY A 165 74.11 49.46 -28.83
CA GLY A 165 73.00 50.09 -28.11
C GLY A 165 71.64 49.89 -28.78
N ALA A 166 71.58 50.03 -30.12
CA ALA A 166 70.35 49.82 -30.88
C ALA A 166 69.90 48.36 -30.87
N VAL A 167 70.85 47.42 -30.93
CA VAL A 167 70.57 45.98 -30.82
C VAL A 167 70.01 45.63 -29.44
N LEU A 168 70.59 46.15 -28.35
CA LEU A 168 70.08 45.93 -26.99
C LEU A 168 68.66 46.47 -26.79
N LEU A 169 68.38 47.68 -27.28
CA LEU A 169 67.04 48.28 -27.20
C LEU A 169 66.02 47.48 -28.03
N GLY A 170 66.42 47.00 -29.22
CA GLY A 170 65.59 46.13 -30.06
C GLY A 170 65.30 44.77 -29.41
N VAL A 171 66.29 44.14 -28.79
CA VAL A 171 66.12 42.86 -28.06
C VAL A 171 65.24 43.04 -26.82
N PHE A 172 65.38 44.15 -26.07
CA PHE A 172 64.51 44.45 -24.94
C PHE A 172 63.06 44.70 -25.39
N GLY A 173 62.86 45.48 -26.47
CA GLY A 173 61.55 45.70 -27.07
C GLY A 173 60.91 44.40 -27.58
N LEU A 174 61.70 43.50 -28.18
CA LEU A 174 61.24 42.18 -28.63
C LEU A 174 60.86 41.27 -27.45
N LEU A 175 61.64 41.26 -26.37
CA LEU A 175 61.31 40.52 -25.14
C LEU A 175 60.06 41.06 -24.45
N LEU A 176 59.86 42.38 -24.44
CA LEU A 176 58.67 43.01 -23.88
C LEU A 176 57.43 42.78 -24.76
N LEU A 177 57.60 42.76 -26.09
CA LEU A 177 56.54 42.38 -27.03
C LEU A 177 56.14 40.91 -26.87
N ILE A 178 57.09 39.97 -26.93
CA ILE A 178 56.83 38.52 -26.87
C ILE A 178 56.38 38.13 -25.46
N GLY A 179 57.00 38.65 -24.40
CA GLY A 179 56.60 38.40 -23.02
C GLY A 179 55.25 39.02 -22.66
N GLY A 180 55.00 40.26 -23.10
CA GLY A 180 53.73 40.96 -22.87
C GLY A 180 52.57 40.35 -23.66
N PHE A 181 52.73 40.18 -24.98
CA PHE A 181 51.70 39.58 -25.83
C PHE A 181 51.53 38.08 -25.56
N GLY A 182 52.61 37.33 -25.34
CA GLY A 182 52.54 35.91 -25.00
C GLY A 182 51.92 35.67 -23.62
N GLY A 183 52.30 36.45 -22.61
CA GLY A 183 51.65 36.44 -21.30
C GLY A 183 50.16 36.79 -21.40
N TRP A 184 49.82 37.86 -22.10
CA TRP A 184 48.42 38.24 -22.33
C TRP A 184 47.64 37.19 -23.10
N ALA A 185 48.19 36.59 -24.15
CA ALA A 185 47.53 35.55 -24.94
C ALA A 185 47.34 34.21 -24.20
N VAL A 186 48.04 34.01 -23.07
CA VAL A 186 47.88 32.84 -22.18
C VAL A 186 46.93 33.16 -21.01
N PHE A 187 47.05 34.33 -20.37
CA PHE A 187 46.26 34.70 -19.19
C PHE A 187 44.93 35.38 -19.50
N SER A 188 44.78 36.00 -20.68
CA SER A 188 43.50 36.57 -21.12
C SER A 188 42.49 35.45 -21.37
N ARG A 189 41.25 35.68 -20.95
CA ARG A 189 40.13 34.77 -21.10
C ARG A 189 39.05 35.44 -21.94
N ILE A 190 38.64 34.78 -23.01
CA ILE A 190 37.52 35.17 -23.86
C ILE A 190 36.39 34.19 -23.58
N ALA A 191 35.23 34.71 -23.19
CA ALA A 191 34.01 33.91 -23.04
C ALA A 191 33.53 33.44 -24.43
N GLY A 192 33.28 32.14 -24.57
CA GLY A 192 32.64 31.59 -25.77
C GLY A 192 31.12 31.69 -25.66
N ALA A 193 30.43 31.74 -26.80
CA ALA A 193 28.99 31.60 -26.86
C ALA A 193 28.59 30.73 -28.06
N VAL A 194 27.83 29.66 -27.80
CA VAL A 194 27.15 28.89 -28.85
C VAL A 194 25.78 29.52 -29.06
N VAL A 195 25.55 30.07 -30.25
CA VAL A 195 24.25 30.61 -30.65
C VAL A 195 23.41 29.47 -31.23
N ALA A 196 22.28 29.19 -30.59
CA ALA A 196 21.30 28.20 -31.02
C ALA A 196 19.95 28.88 -31.31
N PRO A 197 19.35 28.70 -32.50
CA PRO A 197 17.99 29.14 -32.75
C PRO A 197 17.01 28.29 -31.92
N GLY A 198 16.07 28.94 -31.26
CA GLY A 198 15.06 28.30 -30.44
C GLY A 198 13.68 28.92 -30.58
N GLN A 199 12.71 28.29 -29.92
CA GLN A 199 11.33 28.76 -29.84
C GLN A 199 10.78 28.58 -28.42
N VAL A 200 9.87 29.46 -28.02
CA VAL A 200 9.10 29.30 -26.79
C VAL A 200 8.12 28.15 -26.96
N GLU A 201 8.16 27.16 -26.08
CA GLU A 201 7.22 26.03 -26.04
C GLU A 201 6.51 26.00 -24.68
N VAL A 202 5.26 25.54 -24.67
CA VAL A 202 4.64 25.07 -23.42
C VAL A 202 5.31 23.75 -23.05
N GLU A 203 5.55 23.53 -21.75
CA GLU A 203 6.03 22.23 -21.27
C GLU A 203 4.94 21.14 -21.48
N GLN A 204 4.97 20.45 -22.64
CA GLN A 204 3.90 19.52 -23.09
C GLN A 204 3.89 18.14 -22.38
N HIS A 205 3.96 18.13 -21.04
CA HIS A 205 3.75 16.91 -20.25
C HIS A 205 2.26 16.56 -20.15
N ARG A 206 1.70 15.98 -21.23
CA ARG A 206 0.35 15.40 -21.25
C ARG A 206 0.21 14.37 -20.12
N GLN A 207 -0.81 14.54 -19.28
CA GLN A 207 -1.10 13.61 -18.18
C GLN A 207 -2.06 12.53 -18.66
N VAL A 208 -1.70 11.26 -18.53
CA VAL A 208 -2.57 10.14 -18.88
C VAL A 208 -3.59 9.90 -17.77
N VAL A 209 -4.86 9.69 -18.13
CA VAL A 209 -5.92 9.24 -17.24
C VAL A 209 -6.32 7.82 -17.63
N GLN A 210 -6.17 6.88 -16.69
CA GLN A 210 -6.41 5.45 -16.85
C GLN A 210 -7.00 4.87 -15.55
N HIS A 211 -7.84 3.83 -15.66
CA HIS A 211 -8.36 3.10 -14.49
C HIS A 211 -7.55 1.81 -14.26
N PRO A 212 -7.04 1.52 -13.04
CA PRO A 212 -6.20 0.35 -12.82
C PRO A 212 -6.92 -0.98 -13.11
N GLU A 213 -8.22 -1.04 -12.81
CA GLU A 213 -9.02 -2.28 -12.87
C GLU A 213 -9.89 -2.36 -14.16
N GLY A 214 -9.94 -1.30 -14.97
CA GLY A 214 -10.90 -1.20 -16.08
C GLY A 214 -12.36 -1.10 -15.60
N GLY A 215 -13.32 -1.40 -16.47
CA GLY A 215 -14.75 -1.45 -16.11
C GLY A 215 -15.69 -1.16 -17.28
N VAL A 216 -17.01 -1.27 -17.05
CA VAL A 216 -18.05 -0.82 -18.00
C VAL A 216 -18.40 0.63 -17.68
N VAL A 217 -18.49 1.51 -18.68
CA VAL A 217 -18.86 2.91 -18.47
C VAL A 217 -20.36 3.06 -18.23
N GLU A 218 -20.72 3.66 -17.10
CA GLU A 218 -22.07 4.09 -16.75
C GLU A 218 -22.37 5.47 -17.38
N GLN A 219 -21.47 6.44 -17.19
CA GLN A 219 -21.65 7.82 -17.64
C GLN A 219 -20.31 8.44 -18.07
N ILE A 220 -20.33 9.22 -19.16
CA ILE A 220 -19.25 10.12 -19.55
C ILE A 220 -19.74 11.54 -19.21
N ALA A 221 -19.00 12.28 -18.38
CA ALA A 221 -19.39 13.60 -17.89
C ALA A 221 -18.79 14.77 -18.71
N VAL A 222 -17.87 14.46 -19.63
CA VAL A 222 -17.01 15.41 -20.34
C VAL A 222 -16.96 15.15 -21.85
N ARG A 223 -16.35 16.08 -22.60
CA ARG A 223 -16.16 15.99 -24.06
C ARG A 223 -14.71 16.28 -24.47
N GLU A 224 -14.30 15.80 -25.63
CA GLU A 224 -13.02 16.18 -26.27
C GLU A 224 -12.90 17.70 -26.39
N GLY A 225 -11.75 18.27 -26.05
CA GLY A 225 -11.50 19.71 -26.07
C GLY A 225 -12.15 20.51 -24.93
N GLN A 226 -12.84 19.87 -23.99
CA GLN A 226 -13.40 20.55 -22.81
C GLN A 226 -12.31 20.84 -21.77
N THR A 227 -12.34 22.05 -21.20
CA THR A 227 -11.55 22.42 -20.01
C THR A 227 -12.19 21.85 -18.74
N VAL A 228 -11.38 21.28 -17.87
CA VAL A 228 -11.76 20.72 -16.55
C VAL A 228 -10.82 21.22 -15.45
N ALA A 229 -11.33 21.27 -14.22
CA ALA A 229 -10.55 21.52 -13.01
C ALA A 229 -10.08 20.21 -12.36
N ALA A 230 -9.02 20.26 -11.55
CA ALA A 230 -8.59 19.12 -10.76
C ALA A 230 -9.72 18.67 -9.80
N GLY A 231 -10.00 17.35 -9.77
CA GLY A 231 -11.09 16.74 -8.99
C GLY A 231 -12.42 16.58 -9.74
N ASP A 232 -12.61 17.22 -10.90
CA ASP A 232 -13.81 17.08 -11.74
C ASP A 232 -14.04 15.62 -12.14
N LEU A 233 -15.31 15.20 -12.16
CA LEU A 233 -15.70 13.88 -12.66
C LEU A 233 -15.55 13.84 -14.18
N LEU A 234 -14.76 12.90 -14.68
CA LEU A 234 -14.56 12.67 -16.11
C LEU A 234 -15.49 11.55 -16.60
N ILE A 235 -15.40 10.37 -15.97
CA ILE A 235 -16.14 9.15 -16.34
C ILE A 235 -16.55 8.43 -15.06
N ARG A 236 -17.78 7.89 -15.03
CA ARG A 236 -18.26 6.96 -14.02
C ARG A 236 -18.36 5.55 -14.57
N LEU A 237 -17.84 4.59 -13.82
CA LEU A 237 -17.93 3.16 -14.10
C LEU A 237 -19.13 2.52 -13.36
N ASP A 238 -19.73 1.50 -13.98
CA ASP A 238 -20.86 0.74 -13.46
C ASP A 238 -20.46 -0.06 -12.21
N GLY A 239 -20.81 0.48 -11.05
CA GLY A 239 -20.52 -0.11 -9.74
C GLY A 239 -21.52 -1.15 -9.25
N THR A 240 -22.50 -1.58 -10.05
CA THR A 240 -23.65 -2.35 -9.55
C THR A 240 -23.24 -3.65 -8.85
N LEU A 241 -22.29 -4.39 -9.42
CA LEU A 241 -21.77 -5.64 -8.83
C LEU A 241 -21.00 -5.38 -7.53
N LEU A 242 -20.08 -4.42 -7.52
CA LEU A 242 -19.28 -4.09 -6.32
C LEU A 242 -20.15 -3.58 -5.17
N ARG A 243 -21.18 -2.77 -5.46
CA ARG A 243 -22.14 -2.29 -4.47
C ARG A 243 -23.00 -3.43 -3.90
N THR A 244 -23.35 -4.42 -4.73
CA THR A 244 -24.04 -5.64 -4.27
C THR A 244 -23.11 -6.49 -3.39
N GLU A 245 -21.85 -6.65 -3.75
CA GLU A 245 -20.87 -7.38 -2.93
C GLU A 245 -20.61 -6.68 -1.60
N LEU A 246 -20.45 -5.35 -1.60
CA LEU A 246 -20.30 -4.56 -0.38
C LEU A 246 -21.50 -4.75 0.55
N ALA A 247 -22.73 -4.70 0.03
CA ALA A 247 -23.94 -4.92 0.84
C ALA A 247 -24.00 -6.32 1.48
N ILE A 248 -23.51 -7.35 0.78
CA ILE A 248 -23.40 -8.72 1.32
C ILE A 248 -22.32 -8.78 2.42
N VAL A 249 -21.15 -8.19 2.18
CA VAL A 249 -20.03 -8.18 3.14
C VAL A 249 -20.37 -7.34 4.38
N GLU A 250 -21.06 -6.22 4.23
CA GLU A 250 -21.61 -5.44 5.34
C GLU A 250 -22.63 -6.25 6.16
N GLY A 251 -23.61 -6.89 5.51
CA GLY A 251 -24.60 -7.70 6.21
C GLY A 251 -23.98 -8.85 7.00
N GLN A 252 -22.94 -9.48 6.46
CA GLN A 252 -22.15 -10.50 7.18
C GLN A 252 -21.34 -9.89 8.33
N TYR A 253 -20.70 -8.74 8.11
CA TYR A 253 -19.88 -8.06 9.11
C TYR A 253 -20.70 -7.59 10.31
N PHE A 254 -21.84 -6.93 10.08
CA PHE A 254 -22.70 -6.44 11.17
C PHE A 254 -23.37 -7.57 11.96
N GLU A 255 -23.72 -8.69 11.31
CA GLU A 255 -24.17 -9.91 12.00
C GLU A 255 -23.06 -10.52 12.88
N VAL A 256 -21.79 -10.46 12.45
CA VAL A 256 -20.63 -10.84 13.29
C VAL A 256 -20.48 -9.89 14.49
N LEU A 257 -20.57 -8.56 14.29
CA LEU A 257 -20.53 -7.59 15.39
C LEU A 257 -21.68 -7.76 16.40
N ALA A 258 -22.90 -8.03 15.91
CA ALA A 258 -24.06 -8.27 16.75
C ALA A 258 -23.89 -9.55 17.61
N ARG A 259 -23.38 -10.63 17.00
CA ARG A 259 -23.01 -11.86 17.72
C ARG A 259 -21.88 -11.62 18.72
N ARG A 260 -20.86 -10.83 18.36
CA ARG A 260 -19.74 -10.49 19.25
C ARG A 260 -20.26 -9.83 20.53
N GLY A 261 -21.08 -8.78 20.43
CA GLY A 261 -21.65 -8.10 21.59
C GLY A 261 -22.37 -9.07 22.55
N ARG A 262 -23.26 -9.94 22.02
CA ARG A 262 -23.92 -11.00 22.81
C ARG A 262 -22.90 -11.90 23.52
N LEU A 263 -21.93 -12.42 22.78
CA LEU A 263 -20.98 -13.40 23.29
C LEU A 263 -19.97 -12.81 24.26
N GLU A 264 -19.60 -11.54 24.11
CA GLU A 264 -18.76 -10.83 25.07
C GLU A 264 -19.46 -10.67 26.41
N ALA A 265 -20.77 -10.39 26.41
CA ALA A 265 -21.60 -10.41 27.62
C ALA A 265 -21.74 -11.82 28.23
N GLU A 266 -21.97 -12.85 27.40
CA GLU A 266 -22.05 -14.25 27.85
C GLU A 266 -20.72 -14.78 28.42
N ARG A 267 -19.57 -14.33 27.92
CA ARG A 267 -18.23 -14.71 28.41
C ARG A 267 -17.95 -14.24 29.84
N VAL A 268 -18.50 -13.10 30.25
CA VAL A 268 -18.22 -12.47 31.55
C VAL A 268 -19.45 -12.41 32.47
N ASP A 269 -20.47 -13.23 32.16
CA ASP A 269 -21.73 -13.34 32.93
C ASP A 269 -22.42 -11.98 33.20
N GLN A 270 -22.37 -11.05 32.22
CA GLN A 270 -23.07 -9.76 32.31
C GLN A 270 -24.61 -9.94 32.21
N PRO A 271 -25.41 -9.05 32.83
CA PRO A 271 -26.87 -9.12 32.78
C PRO A 271 -27.49 -8.50 31.50
N GLU A 272 -26.74 -7.66 30.78
CA GLU A 272 -27.19 -6.95 29.57
C GLU A 272 -26.10 -7.00 28.48
N ILE A 273 -26.49 -6.76 27.22
CA ILE A 273 -25.56 -6.73 26.09
C ILE A 273 -25.06 -5.31 25.86
N THR A 274 -23.74 -5.13 25.84
CA THR A 274 -23.11 -3.94 25.21
C THR A 274 -22.76 -4.28 23.76
N PHE A 275 -23.42 -3.62 22.80
CA PHE A 275 -23.12 -3.79 21.38
C PHE A 275 -21.99 -2.84 20.91
N PRO A 276 -21.20 -3.22 19.88
CA PRO A 276 -20.17 -2.35 19.32
C PRO A 276 -20.73 -1.03 18.77
N THR A 277 -20.02 0.08 19.00
CA THR A 277 -20.46 1.45 18.64
C THR A 277 -20.89 1.55 17.17
N GLU A 278 -20.09 0.98 16.26
CA GLU A 278 -20.32 0.94 14.81
C GLU A 278 -21.70 0.38 14.41
N LEU A 279 -22.21 -0.58 15.18
CA LEU A 279 -23.54 -1.16 14.98
C LEU A 279 -24.63 -0.24 15.54
N THR A 280 -24.40 0.31 16.74
CA THR A 280 -25.39 1.17 17.45
C THR A 280 -25.59 2.54 16.82
N GLU A 281 -24.57 3.12 16.16
CA GLU A 281 -24.69 4.39 15.45
C GLU A 281 -25.47 4.24 14.13
N LEU A 282 -25.32 3.10 13.46
CA LEU A 282 -25.97 2.84 12.16
C LEU A 282 -27.39 2.28 12.30
N ALA A 283 -27.68 1.45 13.31
CA ALA A 283 -28.98 0.79 13.46
C ALA A 283 -30.23 1.72 13.44
N PRO A 284 -30.23 2.92 14.06
CA PRO A 284 -31.35 3.85 13.95
C PRO A 284 -31.65 4.32 12.52
N SER A 285 -30.68 4.21 11.61
CA SER A 285 -30.83 4.52 10.17
C SER A 285 -31.07 3.30 9.28
N ARG A 286 -30.90 2.07 9.82
CA ARG A 286 -30.87 0.81 9.08
C ARG A 286 -31.70 -0.27 9.80
N PRO A 287 -32.98 -0.46 9.40
CA PRO A 287 -33.88 -1.44 10.04
C PRO A 287 -33.38 -2.88 9.98
N ASP A 288 -32.56 -3.22 8.97
CA ASP A 288 -31.85 -4.49 8.85
C ASP A 288 -30.89 -4.73 10.03
N LEU A 289 -30.17 -3.69 10.48
CA LEU A 289 -29.23 -3.78 11.60
C LEU A 289 -29.97 -3.74 12.96
N GLN A 290 -31.06 -2.97 13.07
CA GLN A 290 -31.91 -3.00 14.26
C GLN A 290 -32.50 -4.39 14.49
N ALA A 291 -32.96 -5.07 13.44
CA ALA A 291 -33.46 -6.45 13.53
C ALA A 291 -32.38 -7.45 13.99
N MET A 292 -31.10 -7.24 13.64
CA MET A 292 -29.98 -8.05 14.17
C MET A 292 -29.77 -7.81 15.68
N ILE A 293 -29.78 -6.54 16.12
CA ILE A 293 -29.68 -6.17 17.55
C ILE A 293 -30.83 -6.82 18.35
N ASP A 294 -32.07 -6.65 17.90
CA ASP A 294 -33.26 -7.17 18.57
C ASP A 294 -33.24 -8.71 18.62
N GLY A 295 -32.81 -9.36 17.54
CA GLY A 295 -32.64 -10.81 17.45
C GLY A 295 -31.60 -11.37 18.42
N GLN A 296 -30.39 -10.79 18.48
CA GLN A 296 -29.36 -11.21 19.43
C GLN A 296 -29.76 -10.92 20.89
N THR A 297 -30.47 -9.81 21.13
CA THR A 297 -31.01 -9.45 22.45
C THR A 297 -32.08 -10.45 22.94
N SER A 298 -32.97 -10.87 22.04
CA SER A 298 -33.99 -11.89 22.33
C SER A 298 -33.36 -13.26 22.63
N LEU A 299 -32.39 -13.67 21.80
CA LEU A 299 -31.63 -14.93 22.00
C LEU A 299 -30.88 -14.93 23.34
N PHE A 300 -30.21 -13.84 23.69
CA PHE A 300 -29.47 -13.69 24.94
C PHE A 300 -30.36 -13.83 26.16
N ARG A 301 -31.51 -13.13 26.18
CA ARG A 301 -32.50 -13.23 27.26
C ARG A 301 -32.99 -14.66 27.40
N SER A 302 -33.40 -15.31 26.31
CA SER A 302 -33.81 -16.71 26.31
C SER A 302 -32.73 -17.67 26.86
N ARG A 303 -31.45 -17.47 26.52
CA ARG A 303 -30.32 -18.25 27.08
C ARG A 303 -30.09 -17.96 28.58
N LEU A 304 -30.32 -16.71 29.03
CA LEU A 304 -30.21 -16.32 30.44
C LEU A 304 -31.36 -16.88 31.28
N ASP A 305 -32.61 -16.78 30.80
CA ASP A 305 -33.79 -17.34 31.45
C ASP A 305 -33.67 -18.87 31.62
N THR A 306 -33.18 -19.56 30.57
CA THR A 306 -32.90 -21.00 30.60
C THR A 306 -31.83 -21.36 31.63
N LEU A 307 -30.78 -20.54 31.76
CA LEU A 307 -29.74 -20.72 32.80
C LEU A 307 -30.35 -20.56 34.19
N HIS A 308 -31.12 -19.49 34.44
CA HIS A 308 -31.76 -19.22 35.73
C HIS A 308 -32.69 -20.36 36.16
N GLN A 309 -33.62 -20.78 35.30
CA GLN A 309 -34.53 -21.90 35.55
C GLN A 309 -33.77 -23.20 35.87
N SER A 310 -32.68 -23.46 35.14
CA SER A 310 -31.83 -24.63 35.39
C SER A 310 -31.11 -24.55 36.74
N THR A 311 -30.67 -23.36 37.17
CA THR A 311 -30.07 -23.17 38.50
C THR A 311 -31.09 -23.23 39.63
N GLU A 312 -32.30 -22.67 39.46
CA GLU A 312 -33.41 -22.75 40.41
C GLU A 312 -33.85 -24.20 40.62
N GLN A 313 -33.95 -25.00 39.54
CA GLN A 313 -34.26 -26.42 39.62
C GLN A 313 -33.18 -27.20 40.40
N LEU A 314 -31.91 -26.83 40.28
CA LEU A 314 -30.81 -27.44 41.05
C LEU A 314 -30.83 -26.99 42.51
N ASP A 315 -31.15 -25.73 42.81
CA ASP A 315 -31.27 -25.24 44.19
C ASP A 315 -32.45 -25.89 44.93
N ALA A 316 -33.60 -26.06 44.28
CA ALA A 316 -34.74 -26.79 44.84
C ALA A 316 -34.40 -28.27 45.16
N GLN A 317 -33.57 -28.92 44.33
CA GLN A 317 -33.06 -30.27 44.61
C GLN A 317 -32.10 -30.28 45.81
N ALA A 318 -31.21 -29.28 45.94
CA ALA A 318 -30.32 -29.16 47.09
C ALA A 318 -31.11 -28.91 48.39
N GLU A 319 -32.17 -28.08 48.34
CA GLU A 319 -33.07 -27.85 49.48
C GLU A 319 -33.79 -29.14 49.90
N GLN A 320 -34.35 -29.88 48.94
CA GLN A 320 -35.01 -31.16 49.22
C GLN A 320 -34.08 -32.17 49.92
N VAL A 321 -32.82 -32.26 49.50
CA VAL A 321 -31.82 -33.12 50.17
C VAL A 321 -31.45 -32.55 51.55
N GLY A 322 -31.41 -31.23 51.71
CA GLY A 322 -31.23 -30.56 53.00
C GLY A 322 -32.33 -30.91 54.02
N GLN A 323 -33.60 -30.85 53.60
CA GLN A 323 -34.76 -31.25 54.40
C GLN A 323 -34.70 -32.76 54.76
N GLN A 324 -34.19 -33.61 53.85
CA GLN A 324 -33.97 -35.03 54.15
C GLN A 324 -32.85 -35.24 55.19
N ILE A 325 -31.76 -34.46 55.15
CA ILE A 325 -30.70 -34.47 56.16
C ILE A 325 -31.23 -34.04 57.53
N GLU A 326 -32.05 -32.99 57.60
CA GLU A 326 -32.70 -32.55 58.84
C GLU A 326 -33.57 -33.66 59.46
N GLY A 327 -34.35 -34.37 58.64
CA GLY A 327 -35.13 -35.52 59.07
C GLY A 327 -34.29 -36.71 59.56
N ILE A 328 -33.08 -36.91 59.01
CA ILE A 328 -32.12 -37.92 59.47
C ILE A 328 -31.46 -37.49 60.80
N ASP A 329 -31.11 -36.22 60.95
CA ASP A 329 -30.52 -35.70 62.18
C ASP A 329 -31.51 -35.74 63.35
N ALA A 330 -32.80 -35.43 63.11
CA ALA A 330 -33.86 -35.59 64.11
C ALA A 330 -34.04 -37.05 64.57
N GLN A 331 -34.01 -38.01 63.63
CA GLN A 331 -34.05 -39.45 63.96
C GLN A 331 -32.80 -39.91 64.73
N THR A 332 -31.63 -39.39 64.37
CA THR A 332 -30.36 -39.68 65.03
C THR A 332 -30.38 -39.23 66.49
N VAL A 333 -30.91 -38.02 66.77
CA VAL A 333 -31.09 -37.52 68.14
C VAL A 333 -32.07 -38.40 68.95
N ALA A 334 -33.17 -38.85 68.35
CA ALA A 334 -34.13 -39.72 69.03
C ALA A 334 -33.54 -41.11 69.37
N LEU A 335 -32.80 -41.72 68.45
CA LEU A 335 -32.16 -43.02 68.68
C LEU A 335 -31.00 -42.95 69.68
N ASP A 336 -30.19 -41.89 69.70
CA ASP A 336 -29.14 -41.75 70.72
C ASP A 336 -29.73 -41.52 72.12
N GLN A 337 -30.85 -40.80 72.25
CA GLN A 337 -31.59 -40.73 73.51
C GLN A 337 -32.08 -42.12 73.98
N GLN A 338 -32.67 -42.92 73.09
CA GLN A 338 -33.08 -44.29 73.42
C GLN A 338 -31.87 -45.17 73.82
N ARG A 339 -30.76 -45.07 73.09
CA ARG A 339 -29.50 -45.76 73.37
C ARG A 339 -28.92 -45.39 74.73
N VAL A 340 -28.94 -44.11 75.11
CA VAL A 340 -28.50 -43.66 76.45
C VAL A 340 -29.39 -44.23 77.56
N LEU A 341 -30.70 -44.39 77.32
CA LEU A 341 -31.61 -45.04 78.30
C LEU A 341 -31.34 -46.55 78.41
N ILE A 342 -31.23 -47.27 77.29
CA ILE A 342 -30.90 -48.70 77.27
C ILE A 342 -29.52 -48.97 77.89
N GLY A 343 -28.53 -48.12 77.64
CA GLY A 343 -27.20 -48.22 78.23
C GLY A 343 -27.18 -48.04 79.76
N ARG A 344 -28.11 -47.26 80.33
CA ARG A 344 -28.32 -47.18 81.78
C ARG A 344 -28.96 -48.47 82.31
N GLU A 345 -30.05 -48.93 81.69
CA GLU A 345 -30.74 -50.15 82.12
C GLU A 345 -29.81 -51.37 82.05
N LEU A 346 -28.99 -51.48 80.99
CA LEU A 346 -27.98 -52.53 80.83
C LEU A 346 -26.96 -52.50 81.98
N LYS A 347 -26.46 -51.32 82.35
CA LYS A 347 -25.50 -51.15 83.45
C LYS A 347 -26.09 -51.56 84.80
N ASP A 348 -27.33 -51.17 85.07
CA ASP A 348 -28.03 -51.52 86.31
C ASP A 348 -28.37 -53.01 86.35
N ALA A 349 -28.82 -53.59 85.24
CA ALA A 349 -29.07 -55.03 85.09
C ALA A 349 -27.78 -55.87 85.26
N GLN A 350 -26.65 -55.42 84.71
CA GLN A 350 -25.35 -56.05 84.92
C GLN A 350 -24.97 -56.00 86.40
N SER A 351 -25.09 -54.84 87.05
CA SER A 351 -24.77 -54.71 88.48
C SER A 351 -25.69 -55.53 89.39
N LEU A 352 -26.88 -55.91 88.94
CA LEU A 352 -27.73 -56.89 89.63
C LEU A 352 -27.31 -58.34 89.33
N LEU A 353 -26.91 -58.65 88.10
CA LEU A 353 -26.39 -59.96 87.70
C LEU A 353 -25.10 -60.31 88.46
N ASP A 354 -24.16 -59.35 88.58
CA ASP A 354 -22.91 -59.47 89.34
C ASP A 354 -23.15 -59.82 90.83
N LYS A 355 -24.31 -59.45 91.37
CA LYS A 355 -24.75 -59.71 92.75
C LYS A 355 -25.62 -60.97 92.87
N GLY A 356 -25.87 -61.70 91.78
CA GLY A 356 -26.77 -62.86 91.74
C GLY A 356 -28.27 -62.51 91.82
N LEU A 357 -28.64 -61.24 91.62
CA LEU A 357 -30.01 -60.71 91.77
C LEU A 357 -30.77 -60.56 90.44
N ALA A 358 -30.13 -60.85 89.30
CA ALA A 358 -30.76 -60.86 87.98
C ALA A 358 -30.36 -62.11 87.18
N GLN A 359 -31.08 -62.39 86.09
CA GLN A 359 -30.79 -63.52 85.20
C GLN A 359 -30.05 -63.04 83.93
N ALA A 360 -29.00 -63.77 83.53
CA ALA A 360 -28.18 -63.42 82.36
C ALA A 360 -28.95 -63.18 81.05
N PRO A 361 -30.07 -63.88 80.73
CA PRO A 361 -30.87 -63.57 79.54
C PRO A 361 -31.45 -62.15 79.49
N ARG A 362 -31.60 -61.43 80.61
CA ARG A 362 -32.03 -60.02 80.60
C ARG A 362 -30.91 -59.11 80.12
N VAL A 363 -29.68 -59.30 80.61
CA VAL A 363 -28.49 -58.57 80.15
C VAL A 363 -28.26 -58.83 78.66
N LEU A 364 -28.20 -60.10 78.25
CA LEU A 364 -28.03 -60.50 76.85
C LEU A 364 -29.17 -60.04 75.91
N ALA A 365 -30.31 -59.58 76.44
CA ALA A 365 -31.35 -58.92 75.66
C ALA A 365 -31.09 -57.42 75.50
N LEU A 366 -30.67 -56.74 76.57
CA LEU A 366 -30.31 -55.32 76.56
C LEU A 366 -29.03 -55.03 75.76
N GLU A 367 -28.04 -55.93 75.78
CA GLU A 367 -26.83 -55.83 74.93
C GLU A 367 -27.17 -55.89 73.44
N ARG A 368 -28.02 -56.84 73.04
CA ARG A 368 -28.48 -56.96 71.64
C ARG A 368 -29.33 -55.77 71.21
N GLU A 369 -30.08 -55.17 72.12
CA GLU A 369 -30.84 -53.94 71.85
C GLU A 369 -29.92 -52.73 71.69
N ALA A 370 -28.91 -52.58 72.56
CA ALA A 370 -27.89 -51.54 72.41
C ALA A 370 -27.13 -51.67 71.07
N ALA A 371 -26.67 -52.87 70.73
CA ALA A 371 -26.00 -53.15 69.45
C ALA A 371 -26.92 -52.92 68.23
N ARG A 372 -28.23 -53.14 68.35
CA ARG A 372 -29.22 -52.82 67.32
C ARG A 372 -29.34 -51.31 67.11
N LEU A 373 -29.38 -50.53 68.19
CA LEU A 373 -29.42 -49.07 68.14
C LEU A 373 -28.12 -48.47 67.60
N ASP A 374 -26.95 -49.01 68.00
CA ASP A 374 -25.65 -48.65 67.40
C ASP A 374 -25.63 -48.89 65.88
N GLY A 375 -26.17 -50.02 65.42
CA GLY A 375 -26.30 -50.33 63.99
C GLY A 375 -27.18 -49.33 63.23
N GLN A 376 -28.35 -49.00 63.78
CA GLN A 376 -29.28 -48.03 63.19
C GLN A 376 -28.71 -46.61 63.15
N LEU A 377 -27.98 -46.18 64.19
CA LEU A 377 -27.25 -44.91 64.18
C LEU A 377 -26.12 -44.89 63.15
N GLY A 378 -25.45 -46.03 62.92
CA GLY A 378 -24.48 -46.20 61.84
C GLY A 378 -25.10 -46.03 60.45
N GLU A 379 -26.27 -46.61 60.22
CA GLU A 379 -27.05 -46.50 58.98
C GLU A 379 -27.50 -45.05 58.71
N LEU A 380 -28.11 -44.39 59.71
CA LEU A 380 -28.50 -42.98 59.61
C LEU A 380 -27.30 -42.06 59.34
N LYS A 381 -26.17 -42.28 60.01
CA LYS A 381 -24.93 -41.53 59.80
C LYS A 381 -24.39 -41.69 58.36
N ALA A 382 -24.50 -42.88 57.78
CA ALA A 382 -24.14 -43.12 56.39
C ALA A 382 -25.09 -42.40 55.42
N GLY A 383 -26.41 -42.46 55.65
CA GLY A 383 -27.41 -41.74 54.86
C GLY A 383 -27.22 -40.22 54.90
N ARG A 384 -26.91 -39.66 56.08
CA ARG A 384 -26.57 -38.24 56.26
C ARG A 384 -25.37 -37.83 55.42
N ALA A 385 -24.31 -38.66 55.42
CA ALA A 385 -23.10 -38.41 54.64
C ALA A 385 -23.38 -38.47 53.12
N GLN A 386 -24.20 -39.44 52.68
CA GLN A 386 -24.62 -39.57 51.28
C GLN A 386 -25.39 -38.32 50.80
N GLY A 387 -26.34 -37.81 51.59
CA GLY A 387 -27.05 -36.57 51.27
C GLY A 387 -26.10 -35.36 51.17
N GLN A 388 -25.11 -35.26 52.06
CA GLN A 388 -24.13 -34.17 52.02
C GLN A 388 -23.24 -34.23 50.76
N THR A 389 -22.87 -35.43 50.30
CA THR A 389 -22.21 -35.63 49.01
C THR A 389 -23.10 -35.19 47.86
N GLN A 390 -24.38 -35.58 47.85
CA GLN A 390 -25.33 -35.21 46.80
C GLN A 390 -25.53 -33.69 46.67
N ILE A 391 -25.63 -32.96 47.78
CA ILE A 391 -25.65 -31.48 47.78
C ILE A 391 -24.37 -30.91 47.14
N THR A 392 -23.22 -31.53 47.40
CA THR A 392 -21.93 -31.12 46.83
C THR A 392 -21.87 -31.37 45.31
N GLU A 393 -22.38 -32.51 44.84
CA GLU A 393 -22.51 -32.85 43.42
C GLU A 393 -23.47 -31.91 42.66
N ILE A 394 -24.56 -31.49 43.30
CA ILE A 394 -25.48 -30.48 42.77
C ILE A 394 -24.76 -29.12 42.65
N GLY A 395 -24.01 -28.70 43.67
CA GLY A 395 -23.19 -27.49 43.63
C GLY A 395 -22.15 -27.50 42.49
N ILE A 396 -21.44 -28.62 42.31
CA ILE A 396 -20.50 -28.82 41.18
C ILE A 396 -21.24 -28.77 39.83
N SER A 397 -22.48 -29.27 39.77
CA SER A 397 -23.30 -29.23 38.55
C SER A 397 -23.73 -27.81 38.18
N LYS A 398 -24.08 -26.96 39.15
CA LYS A 398 -24.32 -25.51 38.91
C LYS A 398 -23.06 -24.82 38.37
N LEU A 399 -21.89 -25.08 38.96
CA LEU A 399 -20.62 -24.51 38.52
C LEU A 399 -20.26 -24.95 37.09
N ARG A 400 -20.48 -26.23 36.75
CA ARG A 400 -20.29 -26.76 35.39
C ARG A 400 -21.20 -26.07 34.38
N LEU A 401 -22.47 -25.83 34.71
CA LEU A 401 -23.42 -25.18 33.80
C LEU A 401 -22.98 -23.76 33.40
N ALA A 402 -22.53 -22.96 34.37
CA ALA A 402 -21.97 -21.63 34.11
C ALA A 402 -20.62 -21.70 33.33
N ALA A 403 -19.74 -22.64 33.70
CA ALA A 403 -18.47 -22.83 33.00
C ALA A 403 -18.66 -23.21 31.52
N THR A 404 -19.58 -24.12 31.20
CA THR A 404 -19.89 -24.53 29.83
C THR A 404 -20.50 -23.38 29.01
N ARG A 405 -21.31 -22.49 29.60
CA ARG A 405 -21.78 -21.27 28.91
C ARG A 405 -20.61 -20.38 28.50
N ARG A 406 -19.68 -20.10 29.42
CA ARG A 406 -18.51 -19.26 29.15
C ARG A 406 -17.52 -19.90 28.18
N GLU A 407 -17.30 -21.22 28.27
CA GLU A 407 -16.46 -21.99 27.34
C GLU A 407 -17.02 -21.96 25.90
N GLN A 408 -18.34 -22.13 25.73
CA GLN A 408 -19.01 -21.95 24.45
C GLN A 408 -18.85 -20.52 23.93
N ALA A 409 -19.07 -19.51 24.79
CA ALA A 409 -18.95 -18.11 24.40
C ALA A 409 -17.52 -17.72 23.97
N GLU A 410 -16.49 -18.18 24.69
CA GLU A 410 -15.10 -17.98 24.28
C GLU A 410 -14.75 -18.70 22.97
N THR A 411 -15.30 -19.89 22.74
CA THR A 411 -15.06 -20.65 21.51
C THR A 411 -15.71 -19.96 20.30
N GLU A 412 -16.99 -19.58 20.41
CA GLU A 412 -17.69 -18.79 19.38
C GLU A 412 -16.95 -17.46 19.11
N LEU A 413 -16.45 -16.76 20.13
CA LEU A 413 -15.68 -15.51 19.96
C LEU A 413 -14.37 -15.69 19.19
N ARG A 414 -13.60 -16.76 19.48
CA ARG A 414 -12.32 -17.03 18.79
C ARG A 414 -12.55 -17.32 17.30
N ASP A 415 -13.58 -18.10 16.98
CA ASP A 415 -13.96 -18.41 15.59
C ASP A 415 -14.51 -17.19 14.83
N LEU A 416 -15.22 -16.29 15.51
CA LEU A 416 -15.74 -15.05 14.92
C LEU A 416 -14.66 -13.98 14.71
N GLY A 417 -13.67 -13.87 15.61
CA GLY A 417 -12.65 -12.81 15.54
C GLY A 417 -11.83 -12.82 14.24
N TYR A 418 -11.50 -14.00 13.70
CA TYR A 418 -10.87 -14.10 12.37
C TYR A 418 -11.78 -13.59 11.25
N ARG A 419 -13.06 -14.00 11.27
CA ARG A 419 -14.05 -13.62 10.25
C ARG A 419 -14.36 -12.13 10.28
N GLU A 420 -14.37 -11.52 11.46
CA GLU A 420 -14.53 -10.08 11.62
C GLU A 420 -13.41 -9.30 10.92
N LEU A 421 -12.16 -9.71 11.13
CA LEU A 421 -10.99 -9.10 10.48
C LEU A 421 -11.01 -9.29 8.95
N GLU A 422 -11.34 -10.49 8.47
CA GLU A 422 -11.49 -10.78 7.03
C GLU A 422 -12.57 -9.88 6.39
N LEU A 423 -13.75 -9.80 7.03
CA LEU A 423 -14.88 -9.02 6.54
C LEU A 423 -14.63 -7.51 6.64
N ALA A 424 -13.92 -7.04 7.67
CA ALA A 424 -13.52 -5.64 7.81
C ALA A 424 -12.58 -5.21 6.67
N GLU A 425 -11.52 -5.97 6.39
CA GLU A 425 -10.61 -5.65 5.29
C GLU A 425 -11.26 -5.82 3.92
N ARG A 426 -12.16 -6.80 3.72
CA ARG A 426 -12.95 -6.92 2.49
C ARG A 426 -13.92 -5.74 2.31
N ARG A 427 -14.59 -5.28 3.38
CA ARG A 427 -15.43 -4.06 3.39
C ARG A 427 -14.61 -2.83 2.99
N ARG A 428 -13.42 -2.68 3.58
CA ARG A 428 -12.49 -1.59 3.30
C ARG A 428 -12.06 -1.60 1.84
N GLY A 429 -11.61 -2.75 1.33
CA GLY A 429 -11.18 -2.92 -0.07
C GLY A 429 -12.29 -2.67 -1.10
N LEU A 430 -13.51 -3.16 -0.84
CA LEU A 430 -14.68 -2.91 -1.70
C LEU A 430 -15.09 -1.44 -1.70
N THR A 431 -15.09 -0.78 -0.53
CA THR A 431 -15.32 0.67 -0.42
C THR A 431 -14.29 1.46 -1.22
N GLU A 432 -13.02 1.05 -1.16
CA GLU A 432 -11.91 1.67 -1.90
C GLU A 432 -12.05 1.51 -3.43
N GLN A 433 -12.46 0.33 -3.90
CA GLN A 433 -12.78 0.09 -5.32
C GLN A 433 -13.99 0.90 -5.79
N ILE A 434 -15.06 0.96 -4.98
CA ILE A 434 -16.27 1.74 -5.28
C ILE A 434 -15.95 3.23 -5.38
N ALA A 435 -15.03 3.75 -4.56
CA ALA A 435 -14.55 5.12 -4.64
C ALA A 435 -13.76 5.41 -5.93
N ARG A 436 -13.06 4.42 -6.51
CA ARG A 436 -12.32 4.55 -7.77
C ARG A 436 -13.19 4.56 -9.03
N LEU A 437 -14.44 4.10 -8.95
CA LEU A 437 -15.39 4.09 -10.08
C LEU A 437 -15.66 5.49 -10.67
N ASP A 438 -15.54 6.54 -9.86
CA ASP A 438 -15.56 7.94 -10.30
C ASP A 438 -14.15 8.34 -10.77
N ILE A 439 -13.85 8.15 -12.05
CA ILE A 439 -12.60 8.59 -12.66
C ILE A 439 -12.59 10.13 -12.71
N ARG A 440 -11.64 10.74 -11.99
CA ARG A 440 -11.55 12.19 -11.80
C ARG A 440 -10.27 12.79 -12.39
N ALA A 441 -10.31 14.08 -12.71
CA ALA A 441 -9.17 14.81 -13.23
C ALA A 441 -8.05 14.95 -12.17
N PRO A 442 -6.83 14.45 -12.40
CA PRO A 442 -5.71 14.61 -11.46
C PRO A 442 -5.15 16.04 -11.44
N VAL A 443 -5.39 16.82 -12.50
CA VAL A 443 -4.93 18.21 -12.67
C VAL A 443 -5.96 18.99 -13.49
N SER A 444 -5.98 20.31 -13.37
CA SER A 444 -6.73 21.18 -14.27
C SER A 444 -6.11 21.18 -15.68
N GLY A 445 -6.93 21.24 -16.73
CA GLY A 445 -6.44 21.23 -18.11
C GLY A 445 -7.54 21.04 -19.16
N ILE A 446 -7.13 20.89 -20.42
CA ILE A 446 -8.02 20.56 -21.54
C ILE A 446 -7.93 19.05 -21.83
N ILE A 447 -9.08 18.41 -22.04
CA ILE A 447 -9.17 16.98 -22.41
C ILE A 447 -8.77 16.78 -23.87
N HIS A 448 -7.91 15.79 -24.11
CA HIS A 448 -7.44 15.41 -25.43
C HIS A 448 -7.38 13.89 -25.62
N GLN A 449 -7.70 13.44 -26.83
CA GLN A 449 -7.70 12.04 -27.28
C GLN A 449 -8.57 11.16 -26.36
N LEU A 450 -9.80 11.61 -26.07
CA LEU A 450 -10.83 10.82 -25.40
C LEU A 450 -11.17 9.56 -26.24
N GLN A 451 -10.69 8.39 -25.80
CA GLN A 451 -10.89 7.13 -26.51
C GLN A 451 -12.30 6.54 -26.34
N VAL A 452 -13.05 7.05 -25.36
CA VAL A 452 -14.36 6.53 -24.96
C VAL A 452 -15.43 7.60 -25.15
N THR A 453 -16.31 7.36 -26.12
CA THR A 453 -17.34 8.33 -26.57
C THR A 453 -18.78 7.84 -26.40
N THR A 454 -18.98 6.57 -26.03
CA THR A 454 -20.30 5.95 -25.85
C THR A 454 -20.47 5.35 -24.45
N PRO A 455 -21.61 5.59 -23.77
CA PRO A 455 -21.97 4.82 -22.58
C PRO A 455 -22.03 3.31 -22.87
N ARG A 456 -21.83 2.48 -21.84
CA ARG A 456 -21.70 1.01 -21.92
C ARG A 456 -20.50 0.47 -22.70
N SER A 457 -19.56 1.32 -23.12
CA SER A 457 -18.22 0.88 -23.56
C SER A 457 -17.47 0.17 -22.42
N VAL A 458 -16.59 -0.78 -22.77
CA VAL A 458 -15.70 -1.45 -21.80
C VAL A 458 -14.29 -0.86 -21.89
N ILE A 459 -13.72 -0.49 -20.74
CA ILE A 459 -12.34 -0.06 -20.57
C ILE A 459 -11.54 -1.21 -19.95
N ARG A 460 -10.34 -1.51 -20.47
CA ARG A 460 -9.45 -2.54 -19.91
C ARG A 460 -8.62 -2.02 -18.73
N PRO A 461 -8.12 -2.91 -17.84
CA PRO A 461 -7.11 -2.58 -16.84
C PRO A 461 -5.94 -1.77 -17.43
N ALA A 462 -5.62 -0.63 -16.80
CA ALA A 462 -4.55 0.30 -17.18
C ALA A 462 -4.60 0.87 -18.61
N GLU A 463 -5.75 0.80 -19.29
CA GLU A 463 -5.93 1.37 -20.64
C GLU A 463 -6.05 2.91 -20.58
N PRO A 464 -5.26 3.68 -21.36
CA PRO A 464 -5.35 5.15 -21.41
C PRO A 464 -6.72 5.61 -21.94
N VAL A 465 -7.56 6.18 -21.09
CA VAL A 465 -8.94 6.57 -21.47
C VAL A 465 -8.97 7.95 -22.13
N MET A 466 -8.14 8.87 -21.64
CA MET A 466 -7.90 10.20 -22.22
C MET A 466 -6.58 10.78 -21.70
N TYR A 467 -6.14 11.90 -22.28
CA TYR A 467 -5.04 12.71 -21.76
C TYR A 467 -5.56 14.10 -21.37
N LEU A 468 -4.97 14.69 -20.33
CA LEU A 468 -5.20 16.08 -19.94
C LEU A 468 -3.96 16.90 -20.27
N ILE A 469 -4.17 18.06 -20.90
CA ILE A 469 -3.14 19.06 -21.24
C ILE A 469 -3.31 20.24 -20.28
N PRO A 470 -2.46 20.37 -19.24
CA PRO A 470 -2.59 21.45 -18.26
C PRO A 470 -2.24 22.79 -18.92
N GLN A 471 -3.08 23.80 -18.70
CA GLN A 471 -2.90 25.13 -19.31
C GLN A 471 -1.89 25.98 -18.53
N ASP A 472 -1.87 25.85 -17.20
CA ASP A 472 -1.03 26.64 -16.29
C ASP A 472 0.39 26.07 -16.16
N ARG A 473 1.07 25.84 -17.29
CA ARG A 473 2.45 25.34 -17.32
C ARG A 473 3.45 26.48 -17.57
N PRO A 474 4.64 26.43 -16.94
CA PRO A 474 5.69 27.38 -17.25
C PRO A 474 6.10 27.25 -18.72
N LEU A 475 6.30 28.38 -19.38
CA LEU A 475 6.89 28.43 -20.70
C LEU A 475 8.38 28.08 -20.58
N VAL A 476 8.83 27.15 -21.42
CA VAL A 476 10.22 26.73 -21.57
C VAL A 476 10.72 27.12 -22.95
N ILE A 477 12.03 27.26 -23.13
CA ILE A 477 12.61 27.58 -24.44
C ILE A 477 13.32 26.35 -24.99
N ALA A 478 12.83 25.85 -26.12
CA ALA A 478 13.42 24.75 -26.85
C ALA A 478 14.42 25.30 -27.88
N ALA A 479 15.72 25.16 -27.59
CA ALA A 479 16.81 25.54 -28.46
C ALA A 479 17.30 24.34 -29.30
N ARG A 480 17.65 24.60 -30.57
CA ARG A 480 18.19 23.59 -31.50
C ARG A 480 19.70 23.76 -31.63
N ILE A 481 20.46 22.89 -30.95
CA ILE A 481 21.93 22.91 -30.98
C ILE A 481 22.42 22.09 -32.19
N ALA A 482 23.29 22.69 -33.00
CA ALA A 482 23.97 21.97 -34.08
C ALA A 482 24.90 20.88 -33.51
N PRO A 483 24.95 19.66 -34.08
CA PRO A 483 25.75 18.54 -33.53
C PRO A 483 27.23 18.86 -33.31
N ILE A 484 27.84 19.72 -34.12
CA ILE A 484 29.23 20.17 -33.98
C ILE A 484 29.51 20.96 -32.68
N ASN A 485 28.47 21.49 -32.03
CA ASN A 485 28.58 22.31 -30.82
C ASN A 485 28.18 21.55 -29.53
N VAL A 486 27.70 20.30 -29.62
CA VAL A 486 27.16 19.57 -28.45
C VAL A 486 28.21 19.37 -27.35
N ASP A 487 29.46 19.12 -27.75
CA ASP A 487 30.62 18.94 -26.85
C ASP A 487 30.91 20.15 -25.94
N GLU A 488 30.40 21.35 -26.28
CA GLU A 488 30.59 22.56 -25.47
C GLU A 488 29.41 22.83 -24.53
N VAL A 489 28.29 22.11 -24.67
CA VAL A 489 27.01 22.43 -24.04
C VAL A 489 26.65 21.45 -22.91
N HIS A 490 26.38 21.99 -21.72
CA HIS A 490 26.23 21.22 -20.47
C HIS A 490 25.07 21.75 -19.62
N VAL A 491 24.31 20.84 -19.01
CA VAL A 491 23.22 21.19 -18.07
C VAL A 491 23.77 22.04 -16.90
N GLY A 492 23.07 23.12 -16.55
CA GLY A 492 23.48 24.09 -15.54
C GLY A 492 24.28 25.28 -16.09
N GLN A 493 24.62 25.32 -17.38
CA GLN A 493 25.18 26.52 -18.00
C GLN A 493 24.21 27.71 -17.97
N GLN A 494 24.76 28.91 -17.76
CA GLN A 494 24.04 30.17 -17.98
C GLN A 494 23.89 30.41 -19.48
N VAL A 495 22.70 30.88 -19.88
CA VAL A 495 22.41 31.23 -21.26
C VAL A 495 21.72 32.60 -21.32
N VAL A 496 22.08 33.39 -22.33
CA VAL A 496 21.46 34.70 -22.57
C VAL A 496 20.42 34.56 -23.67
N LEU A 497 19.21 35.01 -23.42
CA LEU A 497 18.04 34.84 -24.28
C LEU A 497 17.69 36.16 -24.97
N ARG A 498 17.58 36.12 -26.29
CA ARG A 498 17.30 37.30 -27.12
C ARG A 498 16.07 37.01 -27.98
N PHE A 499 14.91 37.48 -27.52
CA PHE A 499 13.63 37.31 -28.22
C PHE A 499 13.59 38.19 -29.46
N SER A 500 13.77 37.60 -30.65
CA SER A 500 13.83 38.33 -31.93
C SER A 500 12.48 38.93 -32.35
N ALA A 501 11.39 38.56 -31.67
CA ALA A 501 10.08 39.20 -31.77
C ALA A 501 9.99 40.58 -31.10
N PHE A 502 10.94 40.95 -30.22
CA PHE A 502 10.94 42.21 -29.50
C PHE A 502 12.10 43.13 -29.94
N SER A 503 11.98 44.45 -29.67
CA SER A 503 12.98 45.41 -30.15
C SER A 503 14.24 45.40 -29.30
N SER A 504 15.38 45.04 -29.91
CA SER A 504 16.72 44.99 -29.30
C SER A 504 17.29 46.34 -28.83
N ARG A 505 16.49 47.41 -28.86
CA ARG A 505 16.80 48.74 -28.29
C ARG A 505 16.07 49.02 -26.98
N THR A 506 15.06 48.23 -26.63
CA THR A 506 14.17 48.47 -25.47
C THR A 506 13.98 47.24 -24.59
N THR A 507 14.11 46.03 -25.15
CA THR A 507 13.98 44.79 -24.40
C THR A 507 15.34 44.40 -23.82
N PRO A 508 15.46 44.16 -22.50
CA PRO A 508 16.70 43.69 -21.90
C PRO A 508 17.01 42.25 -22.36
N GLU A 509 18.28 41.89 -22.34
CA GLU A 509 18.69 40.49 -22.52
C GLU A 509 18.31 39.71 -21.26
N ILE A 510 17.73 38.52 -21.44
CA ILE A 510 17.08 37.76 -20.35
C ILE A 510 17.96 36.58 -19.98
N ASP A 511 18.39 36.50 -18.72
CA ASP A 511 19.20 35.39 -18.24
C ASP A 511 18.34 34.13 -18.01
N GLY A 512 18.85 32.97 -18.43
CA GLY A 512 18.21 31.68 -18.24
C GLY A 512 19.23 30.59 -17.89
N THR A 513 18.74 29.49 -17.31
CA THR A 513 19.58 28.31 -17.05
C THR A 513 19.22 27.17 -18.00
N LEU A 514 20.25 26.53 -18.55
CA LEU A 514 20.09 25.33 -19.37
C LEU A 514 19.71 24.14 -18.49
N ALA A 515 18.43 23.78 -18.48
CA ALA A 515 17.86 22.78 -17.57
C ALA A 515 17.97 21.35 -18.10
N ARG A 516 17.97 21.15 -19.43
CA ARG A 516 18.08 19.84 -20.08
C ARG A 516 18.75 19.94 -21.44
N VAL A 517 19.44 18.88 -21.85
CA VAL A 517 19.90 18.63 -23.23
C VAL A 517 19.48 17.21 -23.59
N SER A 518 19.05 16.96 -24.83
CA SER A 518 18.75 15.60 -25.30
C SER A 518 20.03 14.76 -25.34
N ALA A 519 19.96 13.51 -24.90
CA ALA A 519 21.10 12.58 -24.96
C ALA A 519 21.38 12.05 -26.39
N ASP A 520 20.45 12.26 -27.31
CA ASP A 520 20.51 11.84 -28.71
C ASP A 520 20.11 13.00 -29.64
N ALA A 521 20.49 12.91 -30.91
CA ALA A 521 20.22 13.92 -31.93
C ALA A 521 18.87 13.66 -32.61
N VAL A 522 17.96 14.63 -32.52
CA VAL A 522 16.65 14.58 -33.19
C VAL A 522 16.80 15.01 -34.64
N VAL A 523 16.15 14.29 -35.56
CA VAL A 523 16.03 14.71 -36.97
C VAL A 523 14.79 15.59 -37.10
N ASP A 524 14.95 16.79 -37.64
CA ASP A 524 13.83 17.63 -38.07
C ASP A 524 13.17 16.99 -39.31
N GLU A 525 11.91 16.59 -39.21
CA GLU A 525 11.19 15.92 -40.30
C GLU A 525 11.00 16.80 -41.54
N ALA A 526 10.96 18.13 -41.39
CA ALA A 526 10.82 19.07 -42.49
C ALA A 526 12.16 19.42 -43.17
N SER A 527 13.24 19.59 -42.39
CA SER A 527 14.56 20.01 -42.92
C SER A 527 15.59 18.88 -43.05
N ARG A 528 15.30 17.69 -42.51
CA ARG A 528 16.19 16.51 -42.38
C ARG A 528 17.52 16.77 -41.68
N MET A 529 17.68 17.92 -41.02
CA MET A 529 18.87 18.24 -40.23
C MET A 529 18.79 17.58 -38.86
N GLN A 530 19.92 17.04 -38.40
CA GLN A 530 20.08 16.55 -37.03
C GLN A 530 20.40 17.72 -36.10
N PHE A 531 19.76 17.76 -34.93
CA PHE A 531 20.00 18.74 -33.88
C PHE A 531 19.80 18.13 -32.49
N TYR A 532 20.50 18.66 -31.49
CA TYR A 532 20.23 18.34 -30.08
C TYR A 532 19.21 19.35 -29.53
N ARG A 533 18.20 18.85 -28.81
CA ARG A 533 17.18 19.69 -28.15
C ARG A 533 17.69 20.12 -26.79
N ALA A 534 17.93 21.41 -26.61
CA ALA A 534 18.18 22.01 -25.31
C ALA A 534 16.90 22.66 -24.77
N GLU A 535 16.66 22.55 -23.47
CA GLU A 535 15.51 23.14 -22.80
C GLU A 535 15.99 24.11 -21.71
N VAL A 536 15.70 25.39 -21.92
CA VAL A 536 16.10 26.49 -21.03
C VAL A 536 14.92 26.90 -20.17
N THR A 537 15.19 27.11 -18.87
CA THR A 537 14.22 27.61 -17.90
C THR A 537 14.60 29.03 -17.47
N LEU A 538 13.62 29.94 -17.47
CA LEU A 538 13.79 31.30 -16.95
C LEU A 538 13.50 31.32 -15.44
N PRO A 539 14.39 31.86 -14.59
CA PRO A 539 14.05 32.24 -13.22
C PRO A 539 12.86 33.22 -13.20
N GLN A 540 12.03 33.21 -12.15
CA GLN A 540 10.88 34.12 -12.07
C GLN A 540 11.32 35.61 -12.12
N SER A 541 12.38 35.96 -11.40
CA SER A 541 12.97 37.31 -11.40
C SER A 541 13.40 37.83 -12.78
N GLU A 542 13.68 36.92 -13.73
CA GLU A 542 14.06 37.25 -15.11
C GLU A 542 12.83 37.35 -16.03
N ARG A 543 11.73 36.67 -15.69
CA ARG A 543 10.42 36.88 -16.34
C ARG A 543 9.82 38.22 -15.94
N ASP A 544 9.94 38.61 -14.67
CA ASP A 544 9.39 39.87 -14.17
C ASP A 544 10.02 41.10 -14.86
N LYS A 545 11.27 40.99 -15.36
CA LYS A 545 11.93 42.01 -16.19
C LYS A 545 11.29 42.24 -17.56
N LEU A 546 10.50 41.30 -18.08
CA LEU A 546 9.75 41.45 -19.33
C LEU A 546 8.47 42.29 -19.13
N GLY A 547 7.97 42.41 -17.90
CA GLY A 547 6.77 43.20 -17.58
C GLY A 547 5.54 42.76 -18.40
N ASP A 548 4.92 43.71 -19.11
CA ASP A 548 3.74 43.47 -19.95
C ASP A 548 4.03 42.69 -21.25
N LEU A 549 5.30 42.35 -21.55
CA LEU A 549 5.69 41.61 -22.76
C LEU A 549 5.38 40.10 -22.61
N ALA A 550 4.10 39.75 -22.76
CA ALA A 550 3.63 38.37 -22.72
C ALA A 550 4.38 37.47 -23.73
N LEU A 551 5.09 36.46 -23.20
CA LEU A 551 5.68 35.40 -24.00
C LEU A 551 4.57 34.46 -24.51
N ILE A 552 4.61 34.12 -25.80
CA ILE A 552 3.60 33.30 -26.47
C ILE A 552 4.29 32.05 -27.06
N PRO A 553 3.70 30.85 -26.94
CA PRO A 553 4.22 29.65 -27.61
C PRO A 553 4.40 29.85 -29.13
N GLY A 554 5.50 29.34 -29.68
CA GLY A 554 5.92 29.55 -31.06
C GLY A 554 6.73 30.83 -31.32
N MET A 555 6.93 31.68 -30.30
CA MET A 555 7.77 32.88 -30.43
C MET A 555 9.25 32.48 -30.65
N PRO A 556 9.94 33.00 -31.68
CA PRO A 556 11.35 32.72 -31.93
C PRO A 556 12.26 33.44 -30.93
N VAL A 557 13.36 32.79 -30.56
CA VAL A 557 14.35 33.30 -29.60
C VAL A 557 15.74 32.77 -29.96
N GLU A 558 16.73 33.65 -29.93
CA GLU A 558 18.13 33.27 -30.08
C GLU A 558 18.70 32.97 -28.68
N VAL A 559 19.25 31.77 -28.50
CA VAL A 559 19.80 31.29 -27.23
C VAL A 559 21.32 31.30 -27.31
N TYR A 560 21.95 32.15 -26.51
CA TYR A 560 23.41 32.30 -26.43
C TYR A 560 23.91 31.51 -25.22
N ILE A 561 24.29 30.26 -25.45
CA ILE A 561 24.79 29.35 -24.41
C ILE A 561 26.23 29.73 -24.10
N GLN A 562 26.54 30.15 -22.87
CA GLN A 562 27.90 30.54 -22.48
C GLN A 562 28.80 29.29 -22.43
N THR A 563 29.81 29.21 -23.30
CA THR A 563 30.77 28.10 -23.32
C THR A 563 32.08 28.48 -22.64
N GLY A 564 32.84 27.45 -22.22
CA GLY A 564 33.99 27.61 -21.34
C GLY A 564 35.04 28.60 -21.87
N GLU A 565 35.54 29.44 -20.97
CA GLU A 565 36.52 30.49 -21.28
C GLU A 565 37.76 29.94 -22.00
N ARG A 566 38.13 30.55 -23.13
CA ARG A 566 39.31 30.18 -23.93
C ARG A 566 40.27 31.34 -24.05
N SER A 567 41.57 31.05 -24.01
CA SER A 567 42.59 32.07 -24.23
C SER A 567 42.81 32.34 -25.74
N PRO A 568 43.30 33.53 -26.13
CA PRO A 568 43.65 33.81 -27.52
C PRO A 568 44.63 32.79 -28.11
N LEU A 569 45.59 32.30 -27.31
CA LEU A 569 46.53 31.27 -27.73
C LEU A 569 45.83 29.92 -28.00
N ALA A 570 44.82 29.56 -27.20
CA ALA A 570 44.07 28.31 -27.40
C ALA A 570 43.33 28.29 -28.75
N TYR A 571 42.75 29.41 -29.20
CA TYR A 571 42.12 29.49 -30.52
C TYR A 571 43.11 29.32 -31.68
N LEU A 572 44.35 29.81 -31.53
CA LEU A 572 45.38 29.69 -32.58
C LEU A 572 45.99 28.28 -32.62
N VAL A 573 46.18 27.65 -31.45
CA VAL A 573 46.91 26.37 -31.32
C VAL A 573 45.99 25.15 -31.41
N LYS A 574 44.75 25.22 -30.92
CA LYS A 574 43.82 24.07 -30.89
C LYS A 574 43.65 23.39 -32.26
N PRO A 575 43.43 24.09 -33.40
CA PRO A 575 43.29 23.42 -34.70
C PRO A 575 44.53 22.60 -35.11
N LEU A 576 45.73 23.07 -34.73
CA LEU A 576 46.98 22.35 -34.98
C LEU A 576 47.14 21.16 -34.02
N SER A 577 46.80 21.33 -32.74
CA SER A 577 46.80 20.24 -31.74
C SER A 577 45.79 19.15 -32.09
N ASP A 578 44.56 19.50 -32.46
CA ASP A 578 43.51 18.56 -32.85
C ASP A 578 43.90 17.81 -34.14
N TYR A 579 44.57 18.48 -35.08
CA TYR A 579 45.15 17.84 -36.26
C TYR A 579 46.24 16.83 -35.88
N PHE A 580 47.18 17.18 -35.00
CA PHE A 580 48.20 16.23 -34.52
C PHE A 580 47.58 15.07 -33.73
N VAL A 581 46.60 15.31 -32.86
CA VAL A 581 45.90 14.25 -32.11
C VAL A 581 45.14 13.32 -33.05
N ARG A 582 44.52 13.83 -34.13
CA ARG A 582 43.87 13.03 -35.17
C ARG A 582 44.88 12.31 -36.08
N ALA A 583 46.06 12.86 -36.32
CA ALA A 583 47.13 12.21 -37.07
C ALA A 583 47.90 11.12 -36.28
N PHE A 584 47.89 11.18 -34.94
CA PHE A 584 48.46 10.17 -34.04
C PHE A 584 47.42 9.17 -33.47
N ARG A 585 46.14 9.30 -33.85
CA ARG A 585 45.08 8.32 -33.58
C ARG A 585 44.55 7.77 -34.90
N GLU A 586 45.29 6.83 -35.46
CA GLU A 586 44.93 6.12 -36.68
C GLU A 586 43.98 4.93 -36.36
N GLN A 587 42.76 5.00 -36.90
CA GLN A 587 41.80 3.91 -37.12
C GLN A 587 41.02 4.20 -38.40
#